data_AF-A0A9D1NH33-F1
#
_entry.id   AF-A0A9D1NH33-F1
#
_cell.length_a   1.000
_cell.length_b   1.000
_cell.length_c   1.000
_cell.angle_alpha   90.00
_cell.angle_beta   90.00
_cell.angle_gamma   90.00
#
_symmetry.space_group_name_H-M   'P 1'
#
loop_
_entity.id
_entity.type
_entity.pdbx_description
1 polymer ?
#
loop_
_entity_poly.entity_id
_entity_poly.type
_entity_poly.pdbx_seq_one_letter_code
_entity_poly.pdbx_strand_id
1 'polypeptide(L)'
;MKQNTGLFAIKLYELEQQYGRMQSRLRLCQQDDHPKIRRELQAAIDEYKENELLLQRNVEGSRSSAVAALAQAQLKYFRTVREVLERELPDSLHSEANTSSEDQAEAAALYTEYAIDFAAQSMRYALISALKAMDLQLSSEEKKEECCDE
;
A
#
# COMPACT_ATOMS: atom_id res chain seq x y z
N MET A 1 14.88 9.94 -27.24
CA MET A 1 14.52 9.89 -25.80
C MET A 1 13.06 9.45 -25.59
N LYS A 2 12.65 8.23 -25.97
CA LYS A 2 11.23 7.81 -25.88
C LYS A 2 11.08 6.31 -25.59
N GLN A 3 11.48 5.83 -24.42
CA GLN A 3 11.04 4.50 -23.92
C GLN A 3 10.75 4.48 -22.41
N ASN A 4 11.48 5.23 -21.58
CA ASN A 4 11.37 5.11 -20.12
C ASN A 4 10.10 5.70 -19.46
N THR A 5 9.39 6.64 -20.10
CA THR A 5 8.14 7.18 -19.52
C THR A 5 6.97 6.19 -19.61
N GLY A 6 7.05 5.16 -20.46
CA GLY A 6 5.99 4.19 -20.67
C GLY A 6 6.01 2.99 -19.71
N LEU A 7 7.18 2.60 -19.19
CA LEU A 7 7.37 1.33 -18.49
C LEU A 7 6.52 1.20 -17.21
N PHE A 8 6.36 2.32 -16.48
CA PHE A 8 5.62 2.35 -15.21
C PHE A 8 4.36 3.20 -15.27
N ALA A 9 3.99 3.75 -16.43
CA ALA A 9 2.90 4.73 -16.56
C ALA A 9 1.57 4.24 -15.97
N ILE A 10 1.20 2.99 -16.24
CA ILE A 10 -0.04 2.38 -15.72
C ILE A 10 0.01 2.28 -14.19
N LYS A 11 1.14 1.85 -13.62
CA LYS A 11 1.30 1.70 -12.17
C LYS A 11 1.35 3.04 -11.44
N LEU A 12 1.97 4.06 -12.04
CA LEU A 12 1.97 5.41 -11.52
C LEU A 12 0.56 6.03 -11.57
N TYR A 13 -0.18 5.79 -12.65
CA TYR A 13 -1.59 6.20 -12.74
C TYR A 13 -2.46 5.50 -11.69
N GLU A 14 -2.31 4.19 -11.50
CA GLU A 14 -3.01 3.46 -10.43
C GLU A 14 -2.73 4.07 -9.05
N LEU A 15 -1.47 4.39 -8.75
CA LEU A 15 -1.07 5.00 -7.48
C LEU A 15 -1.68 6.39 -7.29
N GLU A 16 -1.65 7.24 -8.32
CA GLU A 16 -2.28 8.56 -8.31
C GLU A 16 -3.78 8.47 -8.07
N GLN A 17 -4.47 7.54 -8.74
CA GLN A 17 -5.90 7.32 -8.55
C GLN A 17 -6.22 6.88 -7.12
N GLN A 18 -5.43 5.98 -6.53
CA GLN A 18 -5.66 5.55 -5.14
C GLN A 18 -5.47 6.71 -4.16
N TYR A 19 -4.42 7.51 -4.33
CA TYR A 19 -4.19 8.69 -3.50
C TYR A 19 -5.32 9.72 -3.62
N GLY A 20 -5.74 10.03 -4.85
CA GLY A 20 -6.84 10.96 -5.12
C GLY A 20 -8.18 10.48 -4.55
N ARG A 21 -8.49 9.17 -4.65
CA ARG A 21 -9.68 8.56 -4.04
C ARG A 21 -9.64 8.69 -2.51
N MET A 22 -8.52 8.35 -1.88
CA MET A 22 -8.36 8.47 -0.43
C MET A 22 -8.59 9.90 0.05
N GLN A 23 -7.91 10.89 -0.56
CA GLN A 23 -8.07 12.30 -0.20
C GLN A 23 -9.50 12.82 -0.37
N SER A 24 -10.18 12.39 -1.43
CA SER A 24 -11.55 12.82 -1.71
C SER A 24 -12.52 12.25 -0.69
N ARG A 25 -12.42 10.95 -0.38
CA ARG A 25 -13.25 10.27 0.62
C ARG A 25 -13.08 10.88 2.01
N LEU A 26 -11.84 11.11 2.45
CA LEU A 26 -11.56 11.75 3.75
C LEU A 26 -12.19 13.14 3.86
N ARG A 27 -12.09 13.97 2.81
CA ARG A 27 -12.70 15.31 2.78
C ARG A 27 -14.22 15.27 2.85
N LEU A 28 -14.86 14.31 2.20
CA LEU A 28 -16.32 14.13 2.27
C LEU A 28 -16.75 13.69 3.67
N CYS A 29 -16.04 12.71 4.26
CA CYS A 29 -16.36 12.19 5.60
C CYS A 29 -16.29 13.24 6.71
N GLN A 30 -15.47 14.30 6.55
CA GLN A 30 -15.36 15.37 7.55
C GLN A 30 -16.69 16.12 7.79
N GLN A 31 -17.61 16.07 6.82
CA GLN A 31 -18.89 16.77 6.88
C GLN A 31 -20.06 15.81 7.13
N ASP A 32 -19.79 14.51 7.27
CA ASP A 32 -20.80 13.47 7.37
C ASP A 32 -21.13 13.09 8.82
N ASP A 33 -22.30 12.47 8.99
CA ASP A 33 -22.75 11.94 10.27
C ASP A 33 -22.23 10.52 10.53
N HIS A 34 -22.36 10.04 11.77
CA HIS A 34 -21.88 8.71 12.15
C HIS A 34 -22.40 7.56 11.27
N PRO A 35 -23.70 7.50 10.86
CA PRO A 35 -24.17 6.47 9.94
C PRO A 35 -23.45 6.44 8.61
N LYS A 36 -23.21 7.61 8.00
CA LYS A 36 -22.47 7.69 6.72
C LYS A 36 -21.00 7.30 6.88
N ILE A 37 -20.33 7.81 7.91
CA ILE A 37 -18.93 7.43 8.23
C ILE A 37 -18.80 5.91 8.40
N ARG A 38 -19.75 5.27 9.10
CA ARG A 38 -19.74 3.80 9.29
C ARG A 38 -19.93 3.03 7.98
N ARG A 39 -20.80 3.50 7.08
CA ARG A 39 -20.96 2.89 5.75
C ARG A 39 -19.71 3.03 4.92
N GLU A 40 -19.09 4.21 4.94
CA GLU A 40 -17.87 4.49 4.18
C GLU A 40 -16.69 3.65 4.69
N LEU A 41 -16.56 3.51 6.01
CA LEU A 41 -15.59 2.61 6.64
C LEU A 41 -15.80 1.16 6.18
N GLN A 42 -17.03 0.66 6.22
CA GLN A 42 -17.33 -0.71 5.78
C GLN A 42 -16.96 -0.91 4.30
N ALA A 43 -17.32 0.05 3.44
CA ALA A 43 -16.96 0.00 2.02
C ALA A 43 -15.43 -0.02 1.81
N ALA A 44 -14.68 0.79 2.55
CA ALA A 44 -13.21 0.79 2.51
C ALA A 44 -12.62 -0.56 2.95
N ILE A 45 -13.17 -1.17 4.02
CA ILE A 45 -12.75 -2.49 4.50
C ILE A 45 -13.01 -3.56 3.44
N ASP A 46 -14.17 -3.52 2.78
CA ASP A 46 -14.53 -4.51 1.76
C ASP A 46 -13.63 -4.39 0.52
N GLU A 47 -13.35 -3.16 0.05
CA GLU A 47 -12.38 -2.90 -1.03
C GLU A 47 -10.97 -3.41 -0.69
N TYR A 48 -10.55 -3.23 0.57
CA TYR A 48 -9.25 -3.69 1.04
C TYR A 48 -9.17 -5.23 1.09
N LYS A 49 -10.22 -5.90 1.57
CA LYS A 49 -10.31 -7.37 1.58
C LYS A 49 -10.31 -7.95 0.17
N GLU A 50 -10.99 -7.31 -0.78
CA GLU A 50 -10.96 -7.72 -2.19
C GLU A 50 -9.52 -7.70 -2.74
N ASN A 51 -8.75 -6.65 -2.42
CA ASN A 51 -7.34 -6.56 -2.81
C ASN A 51 -6.48 -7.66 -2.16
N GLU A 52 -6.71 -7.98 -0.89
CA GLU A 52 -6.02 -9.08 -0.21
C GLU A 52 -6.29 -10.43 -0.90
N LEU A 53 -7.54 -10.67 -1.34
CA LEU A 53 -7.90 -11.87 -2.10
C LEU A 53 -7.17 -11.94 -3.46
N LEU A 54 -7.01 -10.81 -4.15
CA LEU A 54 -6.23 -10.76 -5.40
C LEU A 54 -4.76 -11.13 -5.14
N LEU A 55 -4.16 -10.65 -4.05
CA LEU A 55 -2.81 -11.03 -3.65
C LEU A 55 -2.69 -12.52 -3.34
N GLN A 56 -3.68 -13.10 -2.65
CA GLN A 56 -3.72 -14.55 -2.37
C GLN A 56 -3.77 -15.37 -3.66
N ARG A 57 -4.61 -14.98 -4.62
CA ARG A 57 -4.66 -15.63 -5.95
C ARG A 57 -3.34 -15.52 -6.69
N ASN A 58 -2.60 -14.41 -6.55
CA ASN A 58 -1.28 -14.28 -7.15
C ASN A 58 -0.25 -15.23 -6.53
N VAL A 59 -0.34 -15.52 -5.23
CA VAL A 59 0.52 -16.53 -4.58
C VAL A 59 0.23 -17.92 -5.13
N GLU A 60 -1.04 -18.29 -5.25
CA GLU A 60 -1.48 -19.64 -5.63
C GLU A 60 -1.40 -19.91 -7.13
N GLY A 61 -1.60 -18.87 -7.97
CA GLY A 61 -1.77 -18.99 -9.41
C GLY A 61 -0.67 -18.38 -10.27
N SER A 62 0.37 -17.75 -9.68
CA SER A 62 1.44 -17.12 -10.47
C SER A 62 2.34 -18.16 -11.15
N ARG A 63 2.59 -17.96 -12.45
CA ARG A 63 3.58 -18.72 -13.22
C ARG A 63 5.03 -18.36 -12.87
N SER A 64 5.25 -17.23 -12.21
CA SER A 64 6.56 -16.77 -11.75
C SER A 64 6.70 -16.99 -10.25
N SER A 65 7.70 -17.79 -9.86
CA SER A 65 8.02 -18.06 -8.45
C SER A 65 8.43 -16.79 -7.70
N ALA A 66 9.12 -15.87 -8.37
CA ALA A 66 9.50 -14.58 -7.80
C ALA A 66 8.27 -13.71 -7.47
N VAL A 67 7.29 -13.67 -8.37
CA VAL A 67 6.04 -12.91 -8.15
C VAL A 67 5.23 -13.53 -7.01
N ALA A 68 5.16 -14.86 -6.93
CA ALA A 68 4.48 -15.56 -5.84
C ALA A 68 5.16 -15.26 -4.48
N ALA A 69 6.50 -15.29 -4.43
CA ALA A 69 7.25 -14.96 -3.22
C ALA A 69 7.04 -13.50 -2.77
N LEU A 70 7.02 -12.54 -3.71
CA LEU A 70 6.71 -11.13 -3.40
C LEU A 70 5.29 -10.97 -2.86
N ALA A 71 4.29 -11.58 -3.50
CA ALA A 71 2.91 -11.54 -3.03
C ALA A 71 2.75 -12.19 -1.64
N GLN A 72 3.45 -13.28 -1.37
CA GLN A 72 3.44 -13.94 -0.07
C GLN A 72 4.08 -13.07 1.02
N ALA A 73 5.21 -12.42 0.73
CA ALA A 73 5.84 -11.48 1.66
C ALA A 73 4.91 -10.30 1.99
N GLN A 74 4.23 -9.77 0.97
CA GLN A 74 3.27 -8.68 1.14
C GLN A 74 2.06 -9.10 1.99
N LEU A 75 1.50 -10.29 1.78
CA LEU A 75 0.43 -10.82 2.61
C LEU A 75 0.86 -11.03 4.07
N LYS A 76 2.07 -11.57 4.28
CA LYS A 76 2.61 -11.75 5.63
C LYS A 76 2.73 -10.41 6.34
N TYR A 77 3.28 -9.40 5.68
CA TYR A 77 3.37 -8.04 6.21
C TYR A 77 2.00 -7.52 6.65
N PHE A 78 0.99 -7.54 5.75
CA PHE A 78 -0.34 -7.01 6.08
C PHE A 78 -1.00 -7.73 7.25
N ARG A 79 -0.86 -9.06 7.34
CA ARG A 79 -1.41 -9.84 8.45
C ARG A 79 -0.75 -9.51 9.77
N THR A 80 0.58 -9.45 9.80
CA THR A 80 1.34 -9.09 11.01
C THR A 80 1.00 -7.69 11.48
N VAL A 81 0.97 -6.72 10.56
CA VAL A 81 0.64 -5.32 10.89
C VAL A 81 -0.79 -5.19 11.40
N ARG A 82 -1.75 -5.90 10.80
CA ARG A 82 -3.14 -5.93 11.29
C ARG A 82 -3.25 -6.50 12.69
N GLU A 83 -2.54 -7.58 12.99
CA GLU A 83 -2.54 -8.20 14.32
C GLU A 83 -2.02 -7.24 15.40
N VAL A 84 -0.88 -6.58 15.13
CA VAL A 84 -0.32 -5.58 16.05
C VAL A 84 -1.30 -4.43 16.28
N LEU A 85 -1.89 -3.90 15.21
CA LEU A 85 -2.65 -2.65 15.28
C LEU A 85 -4.10 -2.84 15.77
N GLU A 86 -4.73 -3.97 15.46
CA GLU A 86 -6.11 -4.25 15.88
C GLU A 86 -6.21 -4.96 17.22
N ARG A 87 -5.16 -5.67 17.67
CA ARG A 87 -5.20 -6.47 18.91
C ARG A 87 -4.22 -5.98 19.96
N GLU A 88 -2.95 -5.81 19.61
CA GLU A 88 -1.90 -5.51 20.60
C GLU A 88 -1.89 -4.03 21.01
N LEU A 89 -2.11 -3.12 20.06
CA LEU A 89 -2.04 -1.68 20.30
C LEU A 89 -3.09 -1.18 21.31
N PRO A 90 -4.38 -1.53 21.22
CA PRO A 90 -5.39 -1.08 22.20
C PRO A 90 -5.08 -1.56 23.62
N ASP A 91 -4.65 -2.81 23.76
CA ASP A 91 -4.30 -3.40 25.07
C ASP A 91 -3.07 -2.70 25.68
N SER A 92 -2.14 -2.21 24.84
CA SER A 92 -0.93 -1.53 25.28
C SER A 92 -1.12 -0.06 25.69
N LEU A 93 -2.16 0.59 25.17
CA LEU A 93 -2.49 1.99 25.47
C LEU A 93 -3.36 2.14 26.73
N HIS A 94 -3.95 1.05 27.21
CA HIS A 94 -4.84 1.09 28.36
C HIS A 94 -4.16 1.62 29.62
N SER A 95 -4.82 2.58 30.26
CA SER A 95 -4.43 3.16 31.55
C SER A 95 -5.65 3.16 32.47
N GLU A 96 -5.45 2.98 33.79
CA GLU A 96 -6.54 3.03 34.78
C GLU A 96 -7.29 4.37 34.77
N ALA A 97 -6.70 5.42 34.18
CA ALA A 97 -7.30 6.74 34.04
C ALA A 97 -8.19 6.90 32.79
N ASN A 98 -8.11 5.99 31.82
CA ASN A 98 -8.81 6.10 30.53
C ASN A 98 -10.06 5.20 30.49
N THR A 99 -11.05 5.64 29.73
CA THR A 99 -12.14 4.77 29.31
C THR A 99 -11.72 3.92 28.11
N SER A 100 -12.31 2.74 27.96
CA SER A 100 -12.09 1.88 26.79
C SER A 100 -12.37 2.57 25.45
N SER A 101 -13.28 3.56 25.42
CA SER A 101 -13.56 4.34 24.21
C SER A 101 -12.46 5.33 23.87
N GLU A 102 -11.78 5.90 24.88
CA GLU A 102 -10.65 6.80 24.67
C GLU A 102 -9.43 6.02 24.16
N ASP A 103 -9.14 4.85 24.76
CA ASP A 103 -8.07 3.97 24.31
C ASP A 103 -8.27 3.53 22.84
N GLN A 104 -9.51 3.22 22.45
CA GLN A 104 -9.84 2.87 21.06
C GLN A 104 -9.68 4.05 20.09
N ALA A 105 -10.06 5.25 20.51
CA ALA A 105 -9.91 6.45 19.68
C ALA A 105 -8.42 6.81 19.49
N GLU A 106 -7.61 6.70 20.54
CA GLU A 106 -6.16 6.92 20.49
C GLU A 106 -5.47 5.88 19.61
N ALA A 107 -5.79 4.59 19.79
CA ALA A 107 -5.28 3.51 18.94
C ALA A 107 -5.60 3.74 17.45
N ALA A 108 -6.83 4.17 17.13
CA ALA A 108 -7.23 4.47 15.77
C ALA A 108 -6.48 5.67 15.17
N ALA A 109 -6.20 6.70 15.98
CA ALA A 109 -5.42 7.86 15.55
C ALA A 109 -3.96 7.48 15.25
N LEU A 110 -3.30 6.78 16.17
CA LEU A 110 -1.93 6.28 15.99
C LEU A 110 -1.81 5.33 14.80
N TYR A 111 -2.80 4.45 14.61
CA TYR A 111 -2.84 3.60 13.43
C TYR A 111 -2.91 4.42 12.14
N THR A 112 -3.78 5.43 12.10
CA THR A 112 -3.94 6.28 10.93
C THR A 112 -2.63 7.01 10.59
N GLU A 113 -1.93 7.53 11.59
CA GLU A 113 -0.61 8.16 11.41
C GLU A 113 0.41 7.18 10.83
N TYR A 114 0.56 6.00 11.46
CA TYR A 114 1.45 4.94 10.97
C TYR A 114 1.13 4.54 9.52
N ALA A 115 -0.14 4.35 9.18
CA ALA A 115 -0.56 3.92 7.84
C ALA A 115 -0.22 4.97 6.77
N ILE A 116 -0.39 6.26 7.08
CA ILE A 116 -0.02 7.37 6.18
C ILE A 116 1.50 7.43 6.00
N ASP A 117 2.27 7.33 7.08
CA ASP A 117 3.73 7.33 7.01
C ASP A 117 4.27 6.13 6.24
N PHE A 118 3.67 4.95 6.44
CA PHE A 118 4.01 3.75 5.69
C PHE A 118 3.70 3.91 4.19
N ALA A 119 2.57 4.52 3.82
CA ALA A 119 2.25 4.81 2.43
C ALA A 119 3.29 5.78 1.81
N ALA A 120 3.66 6.83 2.54
CA ALA A 120 4.70 7.77 2.10
C ALA A 120 6.06 7.07 1.90
N GLN A 121 6.44 6.20 2.83
CA GLN A 121 7.68 5.43 2.73
C GLN A 121 7.64 4.42 1.59
N SER A 122 6.50 3.78 1.34
CA SER A 122 6.30 2.85 0.22
C SER A 122 6.47 3.55 -1.13
N MET A 123 5.98 4.79 -1.27
CA MET A 123 6.19 5.59 -2.49
C MET A 123 7.67 5.91 -2.71
N ARG A 124 8.42 6.26 -1.64
CA ARG A 124 9.87 6.49 -1.72
C ARG A 124 10.61 5.23 -2.14
N TYR A 125 10.22 4.08 -1.61
CA TYR A 125 10.80 2.79 -2.00
C TYR A 125 10.49 2.45 -3.47
N ALA A 126 9.25 2.69 -3.92
CA ALA A 126 8.87 2.51 -5.32
C ALA A 126 9.73 3.36 -6.28
N LEU A 127 10.05 4.61 -5.91
CA LEU A 127 10.97 5.45 -6.67
C LEU A 127 12.36 4.83 -6.77
N ILE A 128 12.93 4.35 -5.65
CA ILE A 128 14.23 3.69 -5.63
C ILE A 128 14.23 2.46 -6.57
N SER A 129 13.19 1.62 -6.48
CA SER A 129 13.05 0.45 -7.34
C SER A 129 12.91 0.81 -8.82
N ALA A 130 12.13 1.84 -9.15
CA ALA A 130 11.95 2.31 -10.53
C ALA A 130 13.26 2.85 -11.11
N LEU A 131 14.00 3.66 -10.36
CA LEU A 131 15.31 4.17 -10.78
C LEU A 131 16.31 3.05 -11.01
N LYS A 132 16.35 2.05 -10.12
CA LYS A 132 17.22 0.87 -10.30
C LYS A 132 16.85 0.07 -11.56
N ALA A 133 15.56 -0.06 -11.86
CA ALA A 133 15.12 -0.74 -13.07
C ALA A 133 15.50 0.04 -14.34
N MET A 134 15.33 1.37 -14.33
CA MET A 134 15.75 2.24 -15.44
C MET A 134 17.25 2.19 -15.69
N ASP A 135 18.07 2.25 -14.63
CA ASP A 135 19.53 2.17 -14.71
C ASP A 135 19.99 0.85 -15.36
N LEU A 136 19.48 -0.28 -14.87
CA LEU A 136 19.78 -1.60 -15.43
C LEU A 136 19.31 -1.77 -16.89
N GLN A 137 18.18 -1.16 -17.24
CA GLN A 137 17.68 -1.20 -18.61
C GLN A 137 18.60 -0.40 -19.56
N LEU A 138 18.99 0.82 -19.17
CA LEU A 138 19.93 1.63 -19.95
C LEU A 138 21.26 0.91 -20.16
N SER A 139 21.85 0.35 -19.09
CA SER A 139 23.07 -0.44 -19.20
C SER A 139 22.92 -1.69 -20.09
N SER A 140 21.72 -2.23 -20.24
CA SER A 140 21.46 -3.35 -21.16
C SER A 140 21.27 -2.91 -22.60
N GLU A 141 20.78 -1.69 -22.84
CA GLU A 141 20.62 -1.12 -24.18
C GLU A 141 21.99 -0.73 -24.75
N GLU A 142 22.82 -0.05 -23.96
CA GLU A 142 24.20 0.32 -24.33
C GLU A 142 25.04 -0.90 -24.77
N LYS A 143 25.01 -1.99 -23.98
CA LYS A 143 25.72 -3.24 -24.33
C LYS A 143 25.23 -3.92 -25.60
N LYS A 144 23.95 -3.74 -25.96
CA LYS A 144 23.39 -4.33 -27.18
C LYS A 144 23.81 -3.54 -28.41
N GLU A 145 23.88 -2.22 -28.28
CA GLU A 145 24.37 -1.34 -29.36
C GLU A 145 25.86 -1.61 -29.64
N GLU A 146 26.70 -1.70 -28.59
CA GLU A 146 28.12 -2.07 -28.73
C GLU A 146 28.34 -3.43 -29.42
N CYS A 147 27.47 -4.43 -29.17
CA CYS A 147 27.57 -5.78 -29.74
C CYS A 147 26.99 -5.89 -31.16
N CYS A 148 26.21 -4.90 -31.62
CA CYS A 148 25.67 -4.85 -32.98
C CYS A 148 26.57 -4.06 -33.95
N ASP A 149 27.50 -3.26 -33.42
CA ASP A 149 28.46 -2.45 -34.17
C ASP A 149 29.84 -3.14 -34.35
N GLU A 150 30.04 -4.34 -33.78
CA GLU A 150 31.18 -5.27 -34.02
C GLU A 150 30.82 -6.37 -35.03
#